data_AF-A0A8T2ZNS0-F1
#
_entry.id   AF-A0A8T2ZNS0-F1
#
_cell.length_a   1.000
_cell.length_b   1.000
_cell.length_c   1.000
_cell.angle_alpha   90.00
_cell.angle_beta   90.00
_cell.angle_gamma   90.00
#
_symmetry.space_group_name_H-M   'P 1'
#
loop_
_entity.id
_entity.type
_entity.pdbx_description
1 polymer ?
#
loop_
_entity_poly.entity_id
_entity_poly.type
_entity_poly.pdbx_seq_one_letter_code
_entity_poly.pdbx_strand_id
1 'polypeptide(L)'
;MVGSMTVSVNSTPPVDLYANGTVHHAELLPASDDDHGGIIVDMKEPMDPDIFHARLRASLSLWGQQGKKGIWIKLPIAMVNLVETAVKKGFQYHHAEPNYLMLVYWIPDTPSTIPANASHRVCVGAIVLNDKREVLVVQEKSGIFQGKGVWKIPTGVVDEGEEIFMAAVREVKEETAVSN
;
A
#
# COMPACT_ATOMS: atom_id res chain seq x y z
N MET A 1 -5.43 -23.52 -30.28
CA MET A 1 -6.04 -23.91 -28.99
C MET A 1 -4.94 -23.89 -27.96
N VAL A 2 -4.86 -22.83 -27.15
CA VAL A 2 -3.87 -22.69 -26.09
C VAL A 2 -4.55 -23.11 -24.80
N GLY A 3 -4.06 -24.19 -24.19
CA GLY A 3 -4.61 -24.73 -22.96
C GLY A 3 -4.37 -23.78 -21.79
N SER A 4 -5.45 -23.36 -21.16
CA SER A 4 -5.43 -22.69 -19.86
C SER A 4 -4.91 -23.66 -18.81
N MET A 5 -3.73 -23.39 -18.25
CA MET A 5 -3.24 -24.06 -17.05
C MET A 5 -3.68 -23.23 -15.84
N THR A 6 -4.76 -23.65 -15.21
CA THR A 6 -5.14 -23.19 -13.88
C THR A 6 -4.18 -23.79 -12.86
N VAL A 7 -3.37 -22.95 -12.22
CA VAL A 7 -2.60 -23.33 -11.04
C VAL A 7 -3.58 -23.50 -9.88
N SER A 8 -3.70 -24.73 -9.40
CA SER A 8 -4.49 -25.11 -8.23
C SER A 8 -3.97 -24.41 -6.98
N VAL A 9 -4.90 -23.90 -6.18
CA VAL A 9 -4.64 -23.33 -4.85
C VAL A 9 -4.02 -24.40 -3.98
N ASN A 10 -2.73 -24.28 -3.66
CA ASN A 10 -2.10 -25.14 -2.67
C ASN A 10 -2.67 -24.79 -1.30
N SER A 11 -3.43 -25.71 -0.72
CA SER A 11 -3.79 -25.69 0.68
C SER A 11 -2.50 -25.79 1.50
N THR A 12 -2.18 -24.78 2.29
CA THR A 12 -1.00 -24.80 3.17
C THR A 12 -1.20 -25.91 4.20
N PRO A 13 -0.30 -26.91 4.29
CA PRO A 13 -0.46 -27.97 5.29
C PRO A 13 -0.38 -27.39 6.70
N PRO A 14 -1.19 -27.91 7.64
CA PRO A 14 -1.16 -27.46 9.04
C PRO A 14 0.21 -27.73 9.68
N VAL A 15 0.57 -26.90 10.65
CA VAL A 15 1.82 -27.04 11.42
C VAL A 15 1.48 -27.55 12.81
N ASP A 16 2.15 -28.62 13.21
CA ASP A 16 2.07 -29.10 14.58
C ASP A 16 2.85 -28.17 15.50
N LEU A 17 2.11 -27.38 16.28
CA LEU A 17 2.69 -26.59 17.36
C LEU A 17 2.74 -27.44 18.63
N TYR A 18 3.96 -27.65 19.13
CA TYR A 18 4.19 -28.33 20.41
C TYR A 18 4.13 -27.31 21.54
N ALA A 19 3.01 -27.30 22.28
CA ALA A 19 2.89 -26.60 23.55
C ALA A 19 2.23 -27.55 24.57
N ASN A 20 2.84 -27.71 25.74
CA ASN A 20 2.33 -28.53 26.85
C ASN A 20 1.93 -29.98 26.49
N GLY A 21 2.65 -30.63 25.56
CA GLY A 21 2.44 -32.05 25.24
C GLY A 21 1.16 -32.36 24.46
N THR A 22 0.43 -31.34 24.00
CA THR A 22 -0.75 -31.47 23.14
C THR A 22 -0.47 -30.90 21.75
N VAL A 23 -0.73 -31.69 20.70
CA VAL A 23 -0.65 -31.24 19.30
C VAL A 23 -1.86 -30.36 19.01
N HIS A 24 -1.64 -29.07 18.81
CA HIS A 24 -2.67 -28.18 18.26
C HIS A 24 -2.45 -28.02 16.76
N HIS A 25 -3.38 -28.56 15.96
CA HIS A 25 -3.48 -28.25 14.54
C HIS A 25 -3.99 -26.80 14.41
N ALA A 26 -3.07 -25.84 14.42
CA ALA A 26 -3.41 -24.46 14.13
C ALA A 26 -3.35 -24.26 12.61
N GLU A 27 -4.49 -23.94 12.00
CA GLU A 27 -4.52 -23.55 10.60
C GLU A 27 -3.68 -22.28 10.39
N LEU A 28 -2.83 -22.28 9.36
CA LEU A 28 -2.02 -21.11 9.01
C LEU A 28 -2.86 -20.06 8.28
N LEU A 29 -2.36 -18.83 8.23
CA LEU A 29 -2.91 -17.81 7.34
C LEU A 29 -2.56 -18.13 5.88
N PRO A 30 -3.49 -17.89 4.93
CA PRO A 30 -3.19 -18.00 3.51
C PRO A 30 -2.16 -16.92 3.13
N ALA A 31 -1.07 -17.33 2.50
CA ALA A 31 0.04 -16.44 2.21
C ALA A 31 0.84 -16.87 0.98
N SER A 32 1.56 -15.91 0.39
CA SER A 32 2.51 -16.12 -0.70
C SER A 32 3.85 -15.47 -0.38
N ASP A 33 4.93 -15.95 -1.00
CA ASP A 33 6.24 -15.33 -0.92
C ASP A 33 6.28 -13.99 -1.68
N ASP A 34 7.07 -13.03 -1.16
CA ASP A 34 7.51 -11.87 -1.95
C ASP A 34 8.89 -12.13 -2.59
N ASP A 35 9.31 -11.24 -3.49
CA ASP A 35 10.58 -11.36 -4.23
C ASP A 35 11.83 -11.13 -3.37
N HIS A 36 11.68 -10.78 -2.10
CA HIS A 36 12.74 -10.36 -1.17
C HIS A 36 12.86 -11.27 0.07
N GLY A 37 12.18 -12.44 0.07
CA GLY A 37 12.22 -13.40 1.18
C GLY A 37 11.29 -13.04 2.35
N GLY A 38 10.31 -12.19 2.11
CA GLY A 38 9.16 -11.92 2.97
C GLY A 38 7.92 -12.72 2.57
N ILE A 39 6.81 -12.41 3.22
CA ILE A 39 5.51 -13.07 3.07
C ILE A 39 4.42 -12.03 2.92
N ILE A 40 3.48 -12.28 2.02
CA ILE A 40 2.27 -11.48 1.83
C ILE A 40 1.05 -12.31 2.22
N VAL A 41 0.29 -11.80 3.19
CA VAL A 41 -1.02 -12.31 3.59
C VAL A 41 -2.09 -11.43 2.98
N ASP A 42 -2.84 -11.96 2.03
CA ASP A 42 -3.98 -11.28 1.41
C ASP A 42 -5.29 -11.80 2.02
N MET A 43 -5.87 -11.03 2.95
CA MET A 43 -7.10 -11.43 3.63
C MET A 43 -8.29 -11.25 2.69
N LYS A 44 -8.97 -12.36 2.38
CA LYS A 44 -10.10 -12.39 1.43
C LYS A 44 -11.45 -12.67 2.07
N GLU A 45 -11.45 -13.41 3.17
CA GLU A 45 -12.67 -13.85 3.84
C GLU A 45 -12.75 -13.26 5.26
N PRO A 46 -13.95 -12.84 5.72
CA PRO A 46 -14.14 -12.36 7.07
C PRO A 46 -13.65 -13.39 8.09
N MET A 47 -12.96 -12.90 9.12
CA MET A 47 -12.42 -13.75 10.19
C MET A 47 -12.71 -13.13 11.55
N ASP A 48 -12.95 -13.99 12.54
CA ASP A 48 -13.03 -13.59 13.93
C ASP A 48 -11.64 -13.18 14.46
N PRO A 49 -11.51 -12.11 15.26
CA PRO A 49 -10.22 -11.63 15.77
C PRO A 49 -9.44 -12.64 16.59
N ASP A 50 -10.09 -13.53 17.36
CA ASP A 50 -9.40 -14.53 18.18
C ASP A 50 -8.88 -15.69 17.33
N ILE A 51 -9.66 -16.08 16.31
CA ILE A 51 -9.21 -17.03 15.29
C ILE A 51 -8.00 -16.46 14.56
N PHE A 52 -8.10 -15.22 14.08
CA PHE A 52 -7.01 -14.53 13.40
C PHE A 52 -5.76 -14.45 14.28
N HIS A 53 -5.91 -14.10 15.56
CA HIS A 53 -4.81 -14.07 16.53
C HIS A 53 -4.08 -15.42 16.64
N ALA A 54 -4.83 -16.51 16.74
CA ALA A 54 -4.27 -17.86 16.85
C ALA A 54 -3.50 -18.25 15.57
N ARG A 55 -4.12 -18.03 14.39
CA ARG A 55 -3.49 -18.34 13.09
C ARG A 55 -2.27 -17.47 12.82
N LEU A 56 -2.34 -16.18 13.13
CA LEU A 56 -1.22 -15.24 12.96
C LEU A 56 -0.04 -15.65 13.84
N ARG A 57 -0.29 -16.02 15.10
CA ARG A 57 0.76 -16.51 16.01
C ARG A 57 1.43 -17.77 15.47
N ALA A 58 0.65 -18.73 14.99
CA ALA A 58 1.17 -19.97 14.40
C ALA A 58 2.03 -19.68 13.16
N SER A 59 1.51 -18.82 12.28
CA SER A 59 2.16 -18.46 11.02
C SER A 59 3.47 -17.72 11.22
N LEU A 60 3.51 -16.72 12.12
CA LEU A 60 4.74 -16.01 12.47
C LEU A 60 5.83 -16.95 13.01
N SER A 61 5.45 -17.95 13.81
CA SER A 61 6.41 -18.93 14.33
C SER A 61 7.02 -19.77 13.20
N LEU A 62 6.19 -20.27 12.28
CA LEU A 62 6.66 -21.02 11.11
C LEU A 62 7.57 -20.17 10.23
N TRP A 63 7.12 -18.96 9.86
CA TRP A 63 7.88 -18.07 8.97
C TRP A 63 9.22 -17.66 9.58
N GLY A 64 9.27 -17.46 10.90
CA GLY A 64 10.53 -17.25 11.61
C GLY A 64 11.49 -18.44 11.49
N GLN A 65 11.00 -19.68 11.64
CA GLN A 65 11.83 -20.88 11.46
C GLN A 65 12.31 -21.06 10.02
N GLN A 66 11.51 -20.62 9.04
CA GLN A 66 11.86 -20.62 7.62
C GLN A 66 12.82 -19.47 7.23
N GLY A 67 13.19 -18.60 8.17
CA GLY A 67 14.08 -17.46 7.91
C GLY A 67 13.43 -16.34 7.09
N LYS A 68 12.09 -16.28 7.07
CA LYS A 68 11.35 -15.16 6.45
C LYS A 68 11.56 -13.88 7.25
N LYS A 69 11.53 -12.75 6.57
CA LYS A 69 11.87 -11.44 7.17
C LYS A 69 10.67 -10.53 7.32
N GLY A 70 10.26 -9.88 6.23
CA GLY A 70 9.15 -8.94 6.21
C GLY A 70 7.81 -9.65 6.00
N ILE A 71 6.85 -9.39 6.86
CA ILE A 71 5.49 -9.92 6.77
C ILE A 71 4.55 -8.77 6.45
N TRP A 72 3.83 -8.90 5.35
CA TRP A 72 2.86 -7.94 4.86
C TRP A 72 1.46 -8.51 5.06
N ILE A 73 0.55 -7.73 5.64
CA ILE A 73 -0.87 -8.10 5.72
C ILE A 73 -1.68 -7.04 5.01
N LYS A 74 -2.33 -7.44 3.92
CA LYS A 74 -3.34 -6.65 3.24
C LYS A 74 -4.69 -6.94 3.86
N LEU A 75 -5.26 -5.95 4.55
CA LEU A 75 -6.57 -6.03 5.20
C LEU A 75 -7.59 -5.17 4.45
N PRO A 76 -8.57 -5.76 3.75
CA PRO A 76 -9.70 -5.01 3.21
C PRO A 76 -10.45 -4.26 4.31
N ILE A 77 -11.04 -3.11 3.98
CA ILE A 77 -11.77 -2.25 4.93
C ILE A 77 -12.90 -3.00 5.66
N ALA A 78 -13.51 -3.99 5.02
CA ALA A 78 -14.55 -4.84 5.62
C ALA A 78 -14.04 -5.71 6.78
N MET A 79 -12.72 -5.90 6.92
CA MET A 79 -12.07 -6.67 7.97
C MET A 79 -11.30 -5.79 8.95
N VAL A 80 -11.77 -4.56 9.16
CA VAL A 80 -11.19 -3.60 10.13
C VAL A 80 -11.12 -4.17 11.56
N ASN A 81 -12.00 -5.12 11.89
CA ASN A 81 -12.00 -5.84 13.17
C ASN A 81 -10.69 -6.60 13.45
N LEU A 82 -9.86 -6.88 12.44
CA LEU A 82 -8.58 -7.59 12.59
C LEU A 82 -7.39 -6.66 12.85
N VAL A 83 -7.54 -5.35 12.63
CA VAL A 83 -6.44 -4.37 12.69
C VAL A 83 -5.84 -4.30 14.09
N GLU A 84 -6.68 -4.20 15.13
CA GLU A 84 -6.22 -4.12 16.52
C GLU A 84 -5.41 -5.37 16.91
N THR A 85 -5.87 -6.55 16.47
CA THR A 85 -5.18 -7.82 16.73
C THR A 85 -3.80 -7.88 16.07
N ALA A 86 -3.68 -7.42 14.83
CA ALA A 86 -2.40 -7.35 14.14
C ALA A 86 -1.44 -6.36 14.83
N VAL A 87 -1.91 -5.16 15.17
CA VAL A 87 -1.10 -4.14 15.85
C VAL A 87 -0.61 -4.61 17.21
N LYS A 88 -1.45 -5.31 18.00
CA LYS A 88 -1.05 -5.94 19.27
C LYS A 88 0.04 -7.02 19.10
N LYS A 89 0.21 -7.57 17.90
CA LYS A 89 1.32 -8.48 17.56
C LYS A 89 2.59 -7.77 17.08
N GLY A 90 2.59 -6.44 17.06
CA GLY A 90 3.74 -5.63 16.67
C GLY A 90 3.73 -5.20 15.20
N PHE A 91 2.66 -5.49 14.45
CA PHE A 91 2.51 -4.94 13.12
C PHE A 91 2.34 -3.42 13.18
N GLN A 92 2.95 -2.73 12.22
CA GLN A 92 2.87 -1.29 12.03
C GLN A 92 2.13 -0.98 10.73
N TYR A 93 1.51 0.19 10.65
CA TYR A 93 0.92 0.66 9.40
C TYR A 93 2.02 1.02 8.41
N HIS A 94 1.87 0.59 7.17
CA HIS A 94 2.75 0.99 6.07
C HIS A 94 2.04 2.02 5.18
N HIS A 95 0.96 1.63 4.52
CA HIS A 95 0.15 2.54 3.71
C HIS A 95 -1.32 2.10 3.74
N ALA A 96 -2.20 2.96 3.25
CA ALA A 96 -3.63 2.67 3.14
C ALA A 96 -4.15 3.19 1.81
N GLU A 97 -5.01 2.39 1.20
CA GLU A 97 -5.87 2.79 0.10
C GLU A 97 -7.30 2.98 0.62
N PRO A 98 -8.21 3.59 -0.16
CA PRO A 98 -9.60 3.76 0.27
C PRO A 98 -10.30 2.45 0.69
N ASN A 99 -9.86 1.30 0.16
CA ASN A 99 -10.48 0.00 0.38
C ASN A 99 -9.63 -1.02 1.16
N TYR A 100 -8.38 -0.72 1.54
CA TYR A 100 -7.57 -1.62 2.36
C TYR A 100 -6.49 -0.88 3.15
N LEU A 101 -6.04 -1.52 4.24
CA LEU A 101 -4.87 -1.13 5.02
C LEU A 101 -3.75 -2.15 4.80
N MET A 102 -2.53 -1.69 4.51
CA MET A 102 -1.33 -2.53 4.49
C MET A 102 -0.58 -2.40 5.81
N LEU A 103 -0.40 -3.52 6.49
CA LEU A 103 0.42 -3.61 7.69
C LEU A 103 1.71 -4.39 7.43
N VAL A 104 2.76 -4.04 8.16
CA VAL A 104 4.06 -4.69 8.07
C VAL A 104 4.60 -5.10 9.43
N TYR A 105 5.31 -6.23 9.46
CA TYR A 105 6.07 -6.68 10.62
C TYR A 105 7.43 -7.23 10.16
N TRP A 106 8.49 -6.85 10.84
CA TRP A 106 9.83 -7.37 10.60
C TRP A 106 10.16 -8.41 11.68
N ILE A 107 10.30 -9.67 11.27
CA ILE A 107 10.57 -10.79 12.20
C ILE A 107 11.96 -10.70 12.86
N PRO A 108 13.05 -10.45 12.12
CA PRO A 108 14.40 -10.51 12.71
C PRO A 108 14.69 -9.35 13.66
N ASP A 109 15.55 -9.57 14.66
CA ASP A 109 16.07 -8.51 15.57
C ASP A 109 17.07 -7.54 14.88
N THR A 110 17.14 -7.55 13.55
CA THR A 110 18.01 -6.67 12.76
C THR A 110 17.23 -5.44 12.28
N PRO A 111 17.89 -4.35 11.90
CA PRO A 111 17.20 -3.22 11.29
C PRO A 111 16.33 -3.65 10.11
N SER A 112 15.09 -3.17 10.08
CA SER A 112 14.15 -3.46 9.00
C SER A 112 14.67 -2.90 7.68
N THR A 113 14.63 -3.72 6.63
CA THR A 113 14.90 -3.27 5.25
C THR A 113 13.62 -3.04 4.46
N ILE A 114 12.45 -3.08 5.12
CA ILE A 114 11.18 -2.70 4.49
C ILE A 114 11.26 -1.21 4.13
N PRO A 115 11.04 -0.83 2.87
CA PRO A 115 11.04 0.58 2.47
C PRO A 115 10.03 1.39 3.30
N ALA A 116 10.33 2.65 3.57
CA ALA A 116 9.33 3.55 4.12
C ALA A 116 8.21 3.80 3.09
N ASN A 117 7.03 4.14 3.58
CA ASN A 117 5.90 4.51 2.72
C ASN A 117 6.11 5.85 2.00
N ALA A 118 5.17 6.19 1.10
CA ALA A 118 5.20 7.45 0.35
C ALA A 118 5.29 8.65 1.32
N SER A 119 6.42 9.34 1.29
CA SER A 119 6.78 10.41 2.23
C SER A 119 6.67 11.82 1.63
N HIS A 120 6.55 11.90 0.31
CA HIS A 120 6.56 13.16 -0.42
C HIS A 120 5.30 13.30 -1.26
N ARG A 121 4.78 14.52 -1.32
CA ARG A 121 3.79 14.92 -2.32
C ARG A 121 4.52 15.53 -3.50
N VAL A 122 4.32 14.94 -4.68
CA VAL A 122 4.91 15.45 -5.92
C VAL A 122 3.95 16.48 -6.52
N CYS A 123 4.50 17.63 -6.87
CA CYS A 123 3.76 18.72 -7.51
C CYS A 123 4.48 19.15 -8.79
N VAL A 124 3.72 19.67 -9.74
CA VAL A 124 4.21 20.21 -11.00
C VAL A 124 3.84 21.69 -11.13
N GLY A 125 4.70 22.43 -11.81
CA GLY A 125 4.41 23.78 -12.29
C GLY A 125 4.77 23.86 -13.77
N ALA A 126 3.88 24.45 -14.57
CA ALA A 126 4.02 24.48 -16.01
C ALA A 126 4.37 25.89 -16.51
N ILE A 127 5.47 26.02 -17.24
CA ILE A 127 5.81 27.24 -17.97
C ILE A 127 5.38 27.05 -19.43
N VAL A 128 4.32 27.76 -19.83
CA VAL A 128 3.83 27.74 -21.21
C VAL A 128 4.15 29.07 -21.86
N LEU A 129 4.90 29.02 -22.96
CA LEU A 129 5.35 30.19 -23.73
C LEU A 129 4.61 30.27 -25.05
N ASN A 130 4.25 31.49 -25.46
CA ASN A 130 3.83 31.76 -26.84
C ASN A 130 5.01 32.27 -27.70
N ASP A 131 4.78 32.45 -29.01
CA ASP A 131 5.79 32.93 -29.96
C ASP A 131 6.35 34.32 -29.65
N LYS A 132 5.62 35.11 -28.84
CA LYS A 132 6.04 36.44 -28.39
C LYS A 132 6.86 36.41 -27.10
N ARG A 133 7.17 35.22 -26.57
CA ARG A 133 7.85 35.01 -25.27
C ARG A 133 7.05 35.52 -24.07
N GLU A 134 5.73 35.51 -24.16
CA GLU A 134 4.83 35.77 -23.03
C GLU A 134 4.53 34.43 -22.33
N VAL A 135 4.35 34.47 -21.01
CA VAL A 135 4.09 33.28 -20.17
C VAL A 135 2.62 33.22 -19.79
N LEU A 136 2.02 32.04 -19.92
CA LEU A 136 0.67 31.77 -19.42
C LEU A 136 0.66 31.80 -17.89
N VAL A 137 -0.24 32.59 -17.32
CA VAL A 137 -0.42 32.73 -15.87
C VAL A 137 -1.89 32.68 -15.51
N VAL A 138 -2.17 32.27 -14.27
CA VAL A 138 -3.51 32.14 -13.71
C VAL A 138 -3.66 32.92 -12.41
N GLN A 139 -4.90 33.20 -12.04
CA GLN A 139 -5.29 33.65 -10.71
C GLN A 139 -6.28 32.67 -10.11
N GLU A 140 -6.06 32.28 -8.85
CA GLU A 140 -6.93 31.33 -8.17
C GLU A 140 -8.33 31.96 -7.90
N LYS A 141 -9.38 31.18 -8.18
CA LYS A 141 -10.77 31.59 -7.89
C LYS A 141 -11.18 31.32 -6.43
N SER A 142 -10.40 30.53 -5.70
CA SER A 142 -10.62 30.13 -4.31
C SER A 142 -9.28 29.97 -3.58
N GLY A 143 -9.29 29.87 -2.25
CA GLY A 143 -8.08 29.68 -1.46
C GLY A 143 -7.39 30.98 -1.05
N ILE A 144 -6.14 30.88 -0.58
CA ILE A 144 -5.44 32.00 0.07
C ILE A 144 -5.10 33.15 -0.87
N PHE A 145 -5.08 32.94 -2.19
CA PHE A 145 -4.78 33.98 -3.19
C PHE A 145 -6.01 34.56 -3.88
N GLN A 146 -7.22 34.08 -3.54
CA GLN A 146 -8.47 34.60 -4.11
C GLN A 146 -8.59 36.11 -3.89
N GLY A 147 -8.84 36.84 -4.98
CA GLY A 147 -9.07 38.30 -4.95
C GLY A 147 -7.83 39.14 -4.61
N LYS A 148 -6.65 38.54 -4.46
CA LYS A 148 -5.40 39.26 -4.16
C LYS A 148 -4.65 39.78 -5.39
N GLY A 149 -5.14 39.47 -6.59
CA GLY A 149 -4.48 39.89 -7.84
C GLY A 149 -3.12 39.23 -8.10
N VAL A 150 -2.83 38.11 -7.42
CA VAL A 150 -1.57 37.38 -7.57
C VAL A 150 -1.63 36.47 -8.78
N TRP A 151 -0.73 36.69 -9.73
CA TRP A 151 -0.55 35.83 -10.90
C TRP A 151 0.54 34.80 -10.63
N LYS A 152 0.23 33.53 -10.91
CA LYS A 152 1.18 32.41 -10.81
C LYS A 152 1.18 31.60 -12.09
N ILE A 153 2.19 30.77 -12.29
CA ILE A 153 2.16 29.72 -13.32
C ILE A 153 1.10 28.67 -12.95
N PRO A 154 0.54 27.93 -13.94
CA PRO A 154 -0.29 26.78 -13.64
C PRO A 154 0.45 25.75 -12.80
N THR A 155 -0.21 25.20 -11.79
CA THR A 155 0.40 24.27 -10.83
C THR A 155 -0.60 23.25 -10.35
N GLY A 156 -0.15 22.03 -10.09
CA GLY A 156 -0.97 21.08 -9.35
C GLY A 156 -0.20 19.86 -8.88
N VAL A 157 -0.94 18.83 -8.48
CA VAL A 157 -0.41 17.63 -7.83
C VAL A 157 -0.29 16.54 -8.87
N VAL A 158 0.76 15.75 -8.77
CA VAL A 158 0.87 14.52 -9.55
C VAL A 158 0.10 13.43 -8.84
N ASP A 159 -0.88 12.85 -9.51
CA ASP A 159 -1.67 11.76 -8.94
C ASP A 159 -0.85 10.47 -8.83
N GLU A 160 -1.26 9.55 -7.96
CA GLU A 160 -0.57 8.27 -7.82
C GLU A 160 -0.60 7.49 -9.14
N GLY A 161 0.57 7.04 -9.58
CA GLY A 161 0.75 6.34 -10.86
C GLY A 161 0.72 7.25 -12.09
N GLU A 162 0.58 8.57 -11.92
CA GLU A 162 0.62 9.54 -13.02
C GLU A 162 2.06 9.94 -13.39
N GLU A 163 2.34 9.99 -14.69
CA GLU A 163 3.61 10.52 -15.20
C GLU A 163 3.70 12.04 -15.03
N ILE A 164 4.87 12.54 -14.61
CA ILE A 164 5.07 13.98 -14.30
C ILE A 164 4.68 14.89 -15.47
N PHE A 165 5.03 14.51 -16.71
CA PHE A 165 4.71 15.33 -17.89
C PHE A 165 3.21 15.30 -18.23
N MET A 166 2.51 14.19 -17.94
CA MET A 166 1.07 14.08 -18.12
C MET A 166 0.35 14.97 -17.11
N ALA A 167 0.79 14.97 -15.86
CA ALA A 167 0.28 15.86 -14.82
C ALA A 167 0.43 17.34 -15.26
N ALA A 168 1.60 17.73 -15.77
CA ALA A 168 1.81 19.11 -16.23
C ALA A 168 0.83 19.51 -17.36
N VAL A 169 0.59 18.62 -18.33
CA VAL A 169 -0.37 18.87 -19.42
C VAL A 169 -1.81 18.93 -18.90
N ARG A 170 -2.19 18.02 -18.00
CA ARG A 170 -3.52 17.98 -17.38
C ARG A 170 -3.79 19.27 -16.60
N GLU A 171 -2.87 19.69 -15.73
CA GLU A 171 -3.02 20.88 -14.89
C GLU A 171 -3.16 22.17 -15.72
N VAL A 172 -2.37 22.33 -16.79
CA VAL A 172 -2.54 23.45 -17.72
C VAL A 172 -3.94 23.44 -18.32
N LYS A 173 -4.42 22.28 -18.77
CA LYS A 173 -5.75 22.15 -19.37
C LYS A 173 -6.88 22.42 -18.36
N GLU A 174 -6.77 21.93 -17.14
CA GLU A 174 -7.79 22.11 -16.10
C GLU A 174 -7.91 23.57 -15.64
N GLU A 175 -6.78 24.27 -15.47
CA GLU A 175 -6.80 25.66 -15.00
C GLU A 175 -7.06 26.69 -16.12
N THR A 176 -6.72 26.37 -17.37
CA THR A 176 -6.71 27.36 -18.47
C THR A 176 -7.50 26.96 -19.71
N ALA A 177 -7.94 25.71 -19.82
CA ALA A 177 -8.54 25.11 -21.01
C ALA A 177 -7.63 25.05 -22.26
N VAL A 178 -6.34 25.38 -22.13
CA VAL A 178 -5.34 25.24 -23.20
C VAL A 178 -4.87 23.79 -23.31
N SER A 179 -4.67 23.32 -24.54
CA SER A 179 -4.18 21.97 -24.86
C SER A 179 -3.08 22.02 -25.90
N ASN A 180 -2.20 21.00 -25.89
CA ASN A 180 -1.20 20.75 -26.92
C ASN A 180 -1.82 20.12 -28.17
#